data_AF-A0A7C5APH6-F1
#
_entry.id   AF-A0A7C5APH6-F1
#
_cell.length_a   1.000
_cell.length_b   1.000
_cell.length_c   1.000
_cell.angle_alpha   90.00
_cell.angle_beta   90.00
_cell.angle_gamma   90.00
#
_symmetry.space_group_name_H-M   'P 1'
#
loop_
_entity.id
_entity.type
_entity.pdbx_description
1 polymer ?
#
loop_
_entity_poly.entity_id
_entity_poly.type
_entity_poly.pdbx_seq_one_letter_code
_entity_poly.pdbx_strand_id
1 'polypeptide(L)'
;MSFAATHYAGARQLLRSEADALRAANPNWILLLDRWAIGLGHRLPDATCTPSGDFLRVIEGDAWVPEWPGEEALQPDWFFRHVGSRVYQCDEGWYLMESDNAGWRAWQAERFLRALASGDADGLLAARATIPTWLGADRWNPALPAYDPAFEEAWARRLERWLEWARQALGERYRVIADVGPWAVARDTTDYARADGVRVEGFGMDALASDGVEGWRLQMARVLALVNQDRIVLLESRRVGNAQERLFSLASYLLLKGRHTFFDLELSPEPEWWPEYTIPIGAYEGDIPHTLNELYDPAWGLYRRRYENGLVLVNPTELPVALYLGDRYYLAQPSGGGRLPEDATIPPEWTVSYIPVTQVLVPARGAAVLLEQAP
;
A
#
# COMPACT_ATOMS: atom_id res chain seq x y z
N MET A 1 9.31 20.12 -5.70
CA MET A 1 9.89 19.98 -4.34
C MET A 1 9.03 20.62 -3.25
N SER A 2 8.84 21.95 -3.22
CA SER A 2 8.04 22.62 -2.16
C SER A 2 6.64 22.02 -1.99
N PHE A 3 5.92 21.79 -3.10
CA PHE A 3 4.60 21.16 -3.08
C PHE A 3 4.61 19.80 -2.36
N ALA A 4 5.45 18.87 -2.81
CA ALA A 4 5.56 17.54 -2.22
C ALA A 4 5.86 17.63 -0.71
N ALA A 5 6.86 18.42 -0.33
CA ALA A 5 7.28 18.57 1.06
C ALA A 5 6.18 19.07 2.01
N THR A 6 5.20 19.84 1.52
CA THR A 6 4.11 20.38 2.34
C THR A 6 2.80 19.60 2.24
N HIS A 7 2.65 18.71 1.26
CA HIS A 7 1.40 18.01 0.97
C HIS A 7 1.47 16.49 1.15
N TYR A 8 2.67 15.90 1.15
CA TYR A 8 2.87 14.48 1.40
C TYR A 8 3.64 14.25 2.70
N ALA A 9 3.44 13.07 3.30
CA ALA A 9 4.19 12.63 4.47
C ALA A 9 5.60 12.11 4.11
N GLY A 10 5.79 11.67 2.86
CA GLY A 10 7.01 11.02 2.43
C GLY A 10 6.93 10.48 1.01
N ALA A 11 7.94 9.71 0.63
CA ALA A 11 8.00 8.99 -0.64
C ALA A 11 8.74 7.66 -0.48
N ARG A 12 8.64 6.82 -1.51
CA ARG A 12 9.51 5.66 -1.70
C ARG A 12 10.56 5.94 -2.76
N GLN A 13 11.73 5.32 -2.61
CA GLN A 13 12.73 5.17 -3.67
C GLN A 13 13.15 6.49 -4.36
N LEU A 14 13.71 7.42 -3.57
CA LEU A 14 14.36 8.64 -4.07
C LEU A 14 15.89 8.53 -3.96
N LEU A 15 16.60 9.28 -4.80
CA LEU A 15 18.02 9.52 -4.58
C LEU A 15 18.22 10.33 -3.29
N ARG A 16 19.38 10.18 -2.65
CA ARG A 16 19.70 10.89 -1.40
C ARG A 16 19.53 12.40 -1.55
N SER A 17 20.09 12.99 -2.60
CA SER A 17 20.03 14.43 -2.86
C SER A 17 18.60 14.95 -3.05
N GLU A 18 17.71 14.13 -3.60
CA GLU A 18 16.28 14.45 -3.74
C GLU A 18 15.59 14.43 -2.37
N ALA A 19 15.87 13.42 -1.55
CA ALA A 19 15.36 13.31 -0.19
C ALA A 19 15.87 14.44 0.71
N ASP A 20 17.17 14.79 0.63
CA ASP A 20 17.77 15.89 1.38
C ASP A 20 17.11 17.24 1.01
N ALA A 21 16.81 17.46 -0.27
CA ALA A 21 16.11 18.65 -0.72
C ALA A 21 14.66 18.74 -0.20
N LEU A 22 13.97 17.61 -0.07
CA LEU A 22 12.63 17.56 0.54
C LEU A 22 12.71 17.77 2.06
N ARG A 23 13.69 17.16 2.73
CA ARG A 23 13.93 17.33 4.17
C ARG A 23 14.35 18.74 4.57
N ALA A 24 15.02 19.47 3.68
CA ALA A 24 15.32 20.88 3.89
C ALA A 24 14.06 21.75 4.00
N ALA A 25 12.97 21.36 3.32
CA ALA A 25 11.67 22.04 3.41
C ALA A 25 10.76 21.42 4.49
N ASN A 26 10.84 20.10 4.71
CA ASN A 26 10.10 19.37 5.72
C ASN A 26 11.03 18.40 6.47
N PRO A 27 11.58 18.79 7.64
CA PRO A 27 12.49 17.96 8.41
C PRO A 27 11.91 16.60 8.85
N ASN A 28 10.59 16.42 8.77
CA ASN A 28 9.89 15.17 9.11
C ASN A 28 9.57 14.31 7.88
N TRP A 29 10.12 14.65 6.70
CA TRP A 29 9.89 13.89 5.48
C TRP A 29 10.40 12.44 5.60
N ILE A 30 9.49 11.49 5.39
CA ILE A 30 9.77 10.06 5.45
C ILE A 30 10.26 9.56 4.08
N LEU A 31 11.36 8.80 4.08
CA LEU A 31 11.84 8.07 2.93
C LEU A 31 11.83 6.56 3.22
N LEU A 32 11.11 5.80 2.39
CA LEU A 32 11.19 4.34 2.41
C LEU A 32 12.06 3.84 1.24
N LEU A 33 12.97 2.93 1.53
CA LEU A 33 13.73 2.22 0.53
C LEU A 33 12.91 1.03 0.02
N ASP A 34 12.53 1.06 -1.25
CA ASP A 34 11.84 -0.06 -1.90
C ASP A 34 12.85 -1.16 -2.30
N ARG A 35 12.64 -2.38 -1.81
CA ARG A 35 13.40 -3.59 -2.18
C ARG A 35 12.51 -4.82 -2.12
N TRP A 36 12.81 -5.80 -2.96
CA TRP A 36 12.14 -7.09 -2.90
C TRP A 36 12.48 -7.88 -1.65
N ALA A 37 11.42 -8.31 -0.94
CA ALA A 37 11.52 -9.12 0.25
C ALA A 37 12.09 -10.52 -0.04
N ILE A 38 11.55 -11.15 -1.08
CA ILE A 38 11.77 -12.56 -1.43
C ILE A 38 12.56 -12.73 -2.72
N GLY A 39 13.05 -11.65 -3.32
CA GLY A 39 13.63 -11.63 -4.65
C GLY A 39 15.04 -11.07 -4.70
N LEU A 40 15.77 -11.47 -5.74
CA LEU A 40 17.00 -10.80 -6.16
C LEU A 40 16.89 -10.43 -7.64
N GLY A 41 17.00 -9.14 -7.93
CA GLY A 41 16.93 -8.66 -9.30
C GLY A 41 18.12 -9.05 -10.15
N HIS A 42 17.80 -9.50 -11.36
CA HIS A 42 18.77 -9.91 -12.35
C HIS A 42 18.64 -9.04 -13.60
N ARG A 43 17.97 -9.52 -14.65
CA ARG A 43 17.87 -8.85 -15.95
C ARG A 43 16.44 -8.90 -16.43
N LEU A 44 16.02 -7.93 -17.24
CA LEU A 44 14.70 -8.03 -17.87
C LEU A 44 14.62 -9.30 -18.76
N PRO A 45 13.49 -10.03 -18.71
CA PRO A 45 13.27 -11.21 -19.54
C PRO A 45 12.96 -10.82 -21.00
N ASP A 46 13.32 -11.67 -21.95
CA ASP A 46 12.73 -11.63 -23.29
C ASP A 46 11.40 -12.38 -23.37
N ALA A 47 10.81 -12.41 -24.57
CA ALA A 47 9.53 -13.09 -24.85
C ALA A 47 9.52 -14.60 -24.55
N THR A 48 10.68 -15.22 -24.31
CA THR A 48 10.81 -16.65 -23.94
C THR A 48 11.09 -16.86 -22.45
N CYS A 49 11.02 -15.79 -21.64
CA CYS A 49 11.43 -15.81 -20.25
C CYS A 49 12.93 -16.17 -20.06
N THR A 50 13.77 -15.77 -21.01
CA THR A 50 15.24 -15.85 -20.85
C THR A 50 15.77 -14.51 -20.34
N PRO A 51 16.63 -14.47 -19.30
CA PRO A 51 17.22 -13.22 -18.81
C PRO A 51 18.25 -12.64 -19.80
N SER A 52 17.81 -11.73 -20.68
CA SER A 52 18.63 -11.20 -21.78
C SER A 52 18.70 -9.67 -21.86
N GLY A 53 17.77 -8.95 -21.22
CA GLY A 53 17.68 -7.49 -21.20
C GLY A 53 18.61 -6.79 -20.20
N ASP A 54 18.39 -5.51 -19.92
CA ASP A 54 19.25 -4.76 -18.99
C ASP A 54 19.18 -5.30 -17.57
N PHE A 55 20.27 -5.12 -16.81
CA PHE A 55 20.27 -5.41 -15.38
C PHE A 55 19.26 -4.52 -14.67
N LEU A 56 18.51 -5.12 -13.75
CA LEU A 56 17.67 -4.38 -12.84
C LEU A 56 18.54 -3.54 -11.91
N ARG A 57 18.09 -2.31 -11.66
CA ARG A 57 18.84 -1.31 -10.90
C ARG A 57 18.06 -0.88 -9.67
N VAL A 58 18.81 -0.59 -8.62
CA VAL A 58 18.30 -0.10 -7.34
C VAL A 58 19.06 1.15 -6.93
N ILE A 59 18.45 1.99 -6.10
CA ILE A 59 19.07 3.22 -5.60
C ILE A 59 19.99 2.91 -4.41
N GLU A 60 21.26 3.32 -4.47
CA GLU A 60 22.16 3.42 -3.32
C GLU A 60 22.74 4.84 -3.27
N GLY A 61 22.31 5.63 -2.28
CA GLY A 61 22.67 7.05 -2.18
C GLY A 61 22.16 7.85 -3.38
N ASP A 62 23.07 8.43 -4.14
CA ASP A 62 22.78 9.23 -5.34
C ASP A 62 22.98 8.46 -6.65
N ALA A 63 23.05 7.12 -6.60
CA ALA A 63 23.31 6.29 -7.77
C ALA A 63 22.29 5.17 -7.94
N TRP A 64 21.93 4.93 -9.20
CA TRP A 64 21.31 3.68 -9.61
C TRP A 64 22.41 2.64 -9.85
N VAL A 65 22.40 1.53 -9.11
CA VAL A 65 23.39 0.45 -9.24
C VAL A 65 22.69 -0.86 -9.63
N PRO A 66 23.34 -1.74 -10.41
CA PRO A 66 22.81 -3.09 -10.61
C PRO A 66 22.55 -3.79 -9.28
N GLU A 67 21.41 -4.44 -9.14
CA GLU A 67 21.12 -5.23 -7.93
C GLU A 67 21.91 -6.55 -7.92
N TRP A 68 22.07 -7.15 -9.11
CA TRP A 68 22.81 -8.39 -9.30
C TRP A 68 24.30 -8.19 -8.97
N PRO A 69 24.88 -8.93 -8.01
CA PRO A 69 26.27 -8.72 -7.58
C PRO A 69 27.31 -9.37 -8.52
N GLY A 70 26.86 -10.07 -9.57
CA GLY A 70 27.71 -10.90 -10.43
C GLY A 70 27.78 -12.35 -9.95
N GLU A 71 28.02 -13.28 -10.89
CA GLU A 71 27.95 -14.73 -10.62
C GLU A 71 28.93 -15.22 -9.55
N GLU A 72 30.11 -14.61 -9.46
CA GLU A 72 31.15 -15.02 -8.50
C GLU A 72 30.76 -14.77 -7.04
N ALA A 73 29.84 -13.83 -6.80
CA ALA A 73 29.36 -13.50 -5.46
C ALA A 73 28.19 -14.40 -5.00
N LEU A 74 27.59 -15.16 -5.90
CA LEU A 74 26.34 -15.89 -5.64
C LEU A 74 26.61 -17.31 -5.14
N GLN A 75 25.83 -17.72 -4.14
CA GLN A 75 25.85 -19.11 -3.68
C GLN A 75 24.66 -19.89 -4.25
N PRO A 76 24.87 -21.12 -4.78
CA PRO A 76 23.80 -21.89 -5.41
C PRO A 76 22.61 -22.26 -4.50
N ASP A 77 22.78 -22.22 -3.18
CA ASP A 77 21.81 -22.54 -2.14
C ASP A 77 21.00 -21.31 -1.66
N TRP A 78 21.35 -20.10 -2.12
CA TRP A 78 20.57 -18.89 -1.85
C TRP A 78 19.27 -18.82 -2.65
N PHE A 79 19.18 -19.57 -3.74
CA PHE A 79 18.03 -19.55 -4.64
C PHE A 79 16.99 -20.56 -4.19
N PHE A 80 15.72 -20.14 -4.18
CA PHE A 80 14.63 -21.10 -4.08
C PHE A 80 14.65 -22.00 -5.32
N ARG A 81 14.47 -23.31 -5.11
CA ARG A 81 14.44 -24.28 -6.19
C ARG A 81 13.09 -24.95 -6.28
N HIS A 82 12.55 -24.99 -7.49
CA HIS A 82 11.38 -25.78 -7.85
C HIS A 82 11.77 -26.75 -8.96
N VAL A 83 11.35 -28.00 -8.85
CA VAL A 83 11.73 -29.10 -9.77
C VAL A 83 13.23 -29.17 -10.10
N GLY A 84 14.09 -28.82 -9.12
CA GLY A 84 15.55 -28.87 -9.23
C GLY A 84 16.23 -27.59 -9.76
N SER A 85 15.46 -26.64 -10.30
CA SER A 85 15.99 -25.42 -10.94
C SER A 85 15.71 -24.16 -10.11
N ARG A 86 16.53 -23.12 -10.29
CA ARG A 86 16.22 -21.76 -9.77
C ARG A 86 14.90 -21.29 -10.38
N VAL A 87 14.09 -20.58 -9.60
CA VAL A 87 12.80 -20.05 -10.06
C VAL A 87 12.95 -18.58 -10.44
N TYR A 88 12.65 -18.25 -11.69
CA TYR A 88 12.82 -16.92 -12.28
C TYR A 88 11.47 -16.31 -12.66
N GLN A 89 11.23 -15.05 -12.35
CA GLN A 89 9.99 -14.32 -12.63
C GLN A 89 10.07 -13.69 -14.04
N CYS A 90 9.14 -14.08 -14.91
CA CYS A 90 9.14 -13.85 -16.35
C CYS A 90 8.60 -12.48 -16.81
N ASP A 91 8.03 -11.67 -15.92
CA ASP A 91 7.54 -10.34 -16.24
C ASP A 91 8.50 -9.23 -15.76
N GLU A 92 9.20 -9.47 -14.66
CA GLU A 92 9.95 -8.47 -13.89
C GLU A 92 11.43 -8.77 -13.78
N GLY A 93 11.89 -10.00 -14.07
CA GLY A 93 13.31 -10.28 -14.28
C GLY A 93 14.12 -10.59 -13.03
N TRP A 94 13.55 -11.31 -12.07
CA TRP A 94 14.18 -11.60 -10.78
C TRP A 94 14.09 -13.06 -10.37
N TYR A 95 15.03 -13.49 -9.54
CA TYR A 95 15.04 -14.85 -9.00
C TYR A 95 14.40 -14.89 -7.62
N LEU A 96 13.55 -15.90 -7.41
CA LEU A 96 13.00 -16.22 -6.10
C LEU A 96 14.11 -16.77 -5.20
N MET A 97 14.27 -16.14 -4.04
CA MET A 97 15.33 -16.46 -3.10
C MET A 97 14.82 -17.37 -1.99
N GLU A 98 15.70 -18.22 -1.47
CA GLU A 98 15.44 -19.06 -0.30
C GLU A 98 15.53 -18.18 0.95
N SER A 99 14.40 -17.56 1.30
CA SER A 99 14.37 -16.55 2.36
C SER A 99 14.60 -17.09 3.77
N ASP A 100 14.71 -18.42 3.97
CA ASP A 100 15.22 -19.03 5.22
C ASP A 100 16.73 -19.34 5.19
N ASN A 101 17.41 -19.21 4.04
CA ASN A 101 18.86 -19.44 3.96
C ASN A 101 19.62 -18.35 4.75
N ALA A 102 20.44 -18.77 5.72
CA ALA A 102 21.17 -17.86 6.60
C ALA A 102 22.22 -17.01 5.87
N GLY A 103 22.90 -17.58 4.87
CA GLY A 103 23.88 -16.86 4.04
C GLY A 103 23.21 -15.80 3.18
N TRP A 104 22.08 -16.15 2.54
CA TRP A 104 21.26 -15.19 1.80
C TRP A 104 20.79 -14.04 2.70
N ARG A 105 20.22 -14.38 3.87
CA ARG A 105 19.78 -13.39 4.87
C ARG A 105 20.91 -12.44 5.28
N ALA A 106 22.08 -12.97 5.63
CA ALA A 106 23.23 -12.16 6.01
C ALA A 106 23.65 -11.20 4.89
N TRP A 107 23.74 -11.70 3.65
CA TRP A 107 24.06 -10.88 2.49
C TRP A 107 22.98 -9.81 2.23
N GLN A 108 21.71 -10.19 2.26
CA GLN A 108 20.58 -9.29 2.02
C GLN A 108 20.54 -8.16 3.06
N ALA A 109 20.73 -8.48 4.34
CA ALA A 109 20.79 -7.49 5.41
C ALA A 109 21.93 -6.49 5.21
N GLU A 110 23.13 -6.94 4.83
CA GLU A 110 24.25 -6.05 4.55
C GLU A 110 23.91 -5.08 3.41
N ARG A 111 23.26 -5.58 2.34
CA ARG A 111 22.84 -4.74 1.21
C ARG A 111 21.77 -3.73 1.64
N PHE A 112 20.77 -4.15 2.40
CA PHE A 112 19.71 -3.28 2.91
C PHE A 112 20.29 -2.20 3.82
N LEU A 113 21.09 -2.56 4.83
CA LEU A 113 21.69 -1.60 5.76
C LEU A 113 22.57 -0.59 5.04
N ARG A 114 23.39 -1.03 4.08
CA ARG A 114 24.22 -0.11 3.29
C ARG A 114 23.35 0.87 2.49
N ALA A 115 22.31 0.39 1.81
CA ALA A 115 21.43 1.22 0.98
C ALA A 115 20.58 2.19 1.83
N LEU A 116 20.05 1.72 2.96
CA LEU A 116 19.31 2.53 3.92
C LEU A 116 20.19 3.64 4.49
N ALA A 117 21.44 3.33 4.87
CA ALA A 117 22.38 4.31 5.38
C ALA A 117 22.85 5.30 4.30
N SER A 118 23.12 4.84 3.08
CA SER A 118 23.63 5.70 2.01
C SER A 118 22.56 6.66 1.48
N GLY A 119 21.30 6.22 1.42
CA GLY A 119 20.14 7.04 1.06
C GLY A 119 19.53 7.83 2.22
N ASP A 120 20.03 7.66 3.45
CA ASP A 120 19.42 8.20 4.68
C ASP A 120 17.91 7.87 4.79
N ALA A 121 17.52 6.66 4.42
CA ALA A 121 16.12 6.23 4.47
C ALA A 121 15.67 5.89 5.91
N ASP A 122 14.38 6.02 6.18
CA ASP A 122 13.76 5.78 7.50
C ASP A 122 13.31 4.32 7.66
N GLY A 123 13.18 3.59 6.57
CA GLY A 123 12.74 2.21 6.60
C GLY A 123 12.83 1.49 5.27
N LEU A 124 12.61 0.18 5.33
CA LEU A 124 12.48 -0.73 4.21
C LEU A 124 11.00 -0.90 3.87
N LEU A 125 10.62 -0.56 2.64
CA LEU A 125 9.40 -1.08 2.02
C LEU A 125 9.77 -2.41 1.35
N ALA A 126 9.40 -3.50 2.01
CA ALA A 126 9.66 -4.86 1.57
C ALA A 126 8.63 -5.27 0.50
N ALA A 127 8.88 -4.86 -0.74
CA ALA A 127 8.05 -5.16 -1.88
C ALA A 127 7.96 -6.68 -2.15
N ARG A 128 6.83 -7.11 -2.71
CA ARG A 128 6.56 -8.54 -3.00
C ARG A 128 6.66 -9.44 -1.75
N ALA A 129 6.39 -8.90 -0.55
CA ALA A 129 6.26 -9.69 0.68
C ALA A 129 4.93 -10.45 0.68
N THR A 130 4.80 -11.40 -0.25
CA THR A 130 3.59 -12.21 -0.46
C THR A 130 3.97 -13.64 -0.90
N ILE A 131 2.96 -14.46 -1.14
CA ILE A 131 3.12 -15.83 -1.64
C ILE A 131 3.44 -15.76 -3.15
N PRO A 132 4.52 -16.40 -3.67
CA PRO A 132 5.01 -16.16 -5.03
C PRO A 132 4.02 -16.59 -6.12
N THR A 133 3.22 -17.62 -5.87
CA THR A 133 2.18 -18.12 -6.78
C THR A 133 1.11 -17.08 -7.09
N TRP A 134 0.96 -16.08 -6.22
CA TRP A 134 -0.04 -15.02 -6.36
C TRP A 134 0.41 -13.91 -7.31
N LEU A 135 1.71 -13.87 -7.61
CA LEU A 135 2.29 -13.01 -8.64
C LEU A 135 2.13 -13.63 -10.05
N GLY A 136 1.21 -14.59 -10.20
CA GLY A 136 1.00 -15.38 -11.41
C GLY A 136 1.87 -16.62 -11.43
N ALA A 137 1.33 -17.79 -11.07
CA ALA A 137 2.09 -19.03 -10.98
C ALA A 137 2.73 -19.47 -12.31
N ASP A 138 2.08 -19.14 -13.43
CA ASP A 138 2.55 -19.34 -14.80
C ASP A 138 3.58 -18.30 -15.26
N ARG A 139 3.79 -17.23 -14.48
CA ARG A 139 4.79 -16.17 -14.69
C ARG A 139 6.14 -16.50 -14.13
N TRP A 140 6.33 -17.75 -13.70
CA TRP A 140 7.60 -18.26 -13.20
C TRP A 140 8.18 -19.28 -14.17
N ASN A 141 9.51 -19.36 -14.22
CA ASN A 141 10.23 -20.40 -14.94
C ASN A 141 11.24 -21.09 -13.99
N PRO A 142 11.03 -22.38 -13.65
CA PRO A 142 9.84 -23.18 -13.97
C PRO A 142 8.58 -22.62 -13.30
N ALA A 143 7.41 -22.90 -13.88
CA ALA A 143 6.13 -22.47 -13.32
C ALA A 143 5.93 -23.04 -11.91
N LEU A 144 5.39 -22.20 -11.02
CA LEU A 144 4.98 -22.61 -9.68
C LEU A 144 3.58 -23.22 -9.72
N PRO A 145 3.14 -23.97 -8.69
CA PRO A 145 1.78 -24.51 -8.67
C PRO A 145 0.74 -23.38 -8.61
N ALA A 146 -0.25 -23.41 -9.51
CA ALA A 146 -1.32 -22.40 -9.53
C ALA A 146 -2.11 -22.35 -8.21
N TYR A 147 -2.28 -23.51 -7.57
CA TYR A 147 -2.84 -23.66 -6.24
C TYR A 147 -2.27 -24.90 -5.57
N ASP A 148 -1.62 -24.72 -4.43
CA ASP A 148 -1.12 -25.79 -3.57
C ASP A 148 -1.11 -25.28 -2.12
N PRO A 149 -2.13 -25.62 -1.31
CA PRO A 149 -2.24 -25.13 0.07
C PRO A 149 -1.02 -25.45 0.93
N ALA A 150 -0.37 -26.60 0.71
CA ALA A 150 0.78 -26.99 1.51
C ALA A 150 2.01 -26.11 1.16
N PHE A 151 2.21 -25.83 -0.12
CA PHE A 151 3.22 -24.87 -0.58
C PHE A 151 2.96 -23.47 -0.02
N GLU A 152 1.71 -23.01 -0.10
CA GLU A 152 1.33 -21.65 0.33
C GLU A 152 1.46 -21.46 1.83
N GLU A 153 1.00 -22.42 2.63
CA GLU A 153 1.14 -22.39 4.08
C GLU A 153 2.62 -22.49 4.51
N ALA A 154 3.42 -23.30 3.82
CA ALA A 154 4.86 -23.34 4.04
C ALA A 154 5.53 -22.00 3.72
N TRP A 155 5.10 -21.34 2.64
CA TRP A 155 5.63 -20.03 2.25
C TRP A 155 5.18 -18.91 3.19
N ALA A 156 3.92 -18.91 3.63
CA ALA A 156 3.41 -17.95 4.62
C ALA A 156 4.25 -17.97 5.90
N ARG A 157 4.49 -19.17 6.46
CA ARG A 157 5.38 -19.34 7.63
C ARG A 157 6.81 -18.89 7.38
N ARG A 158 7.32 -19.10 6.16
CA ARG A 158 8.65 -18.65 5.75
C ARG A 158 8.72 -17.13 5.70
N LEU A 159 7.69 -16.48 5.16
CA LEU A 159 7.58 -15.03 5.11
C LEU A 159 7.46 -14.43 6.51
N GLU A 160 6.68 -15.03 7.41
CA GLU A 160 6.61 -14.62 8.83
C GLU A 160 7.97 -14.66 9.52
N ARG A 161 8.74 -15.76 9.33
CA ARG A 161 10.11 -15.88 9.85
C ARG A 161 11.05 -14.85 9.24
N TRP A 162 10.91 -14.57 7.95
CA TRP A 162 11.71 -13.55 7.28
C TRP A 162 11.39 -12.15 7.80
N LEU A 163 10.11 -11.80 8.00
CA LEU A 163 9.68 -10.50 8.54
C LEU A 163 10.22 -10.28 9.96
N GLU A 164 10.07 -11.28 10.82
CA GLU A 164 10.62 -11.24 12.18
C GLU A 164 12.15 -11.07 12.16
N TRP A 165 12.83 -11.84 11.33
CA TRP A 165 14.28 -11.74 11.16
C TRP A 165 14.70 -10.36 10.61
N ALA A 166 14.03 -9.85 9.59
CA ALA A 166 14.37 -8.59 8.93
C ALA A 166 14.26 -7.43 9.92
N ARG A 167 13.21 -7.40 10.75
CA ARG A 167 13.05 -6.42 11.82
C ARG A 167 14.20 -6.49 12.83
N GLN A 168 14.62 -7.69 13.23
CA GLN A 168 15.75 -7.88 14.13
C GLN A 168 17.09 -7.44 13.51
N ALA A 169 17.31 -7.77 12.24
CA ALA A 169 18.55 -7.47 11.52
C ALA A 169 18.70 -5.96 11.24
N LEU A 170 17.60 -5.27 10.96
CA LEU A 170 17.57 -3.82 10.72
C LEU A 170 17.52 -3.00 12.01
N GLY A 171 17.12 -3.64 13.12
CA GLY A 171 17.08 -3.04 14.46
C GLY A 171 16.03 -1.94 14.59
N GLU A 172 16.08 -1.21 15.71
CA GLU A 172 15.08 -0.19 16.02
C GLU A 172 15.20 1.08 15.17
N ARG A 173 16.29 1.24 14.41
CA ARG A 173 16.52 2.44 13.59
C ARG A 173 15.62 2.47 12.36
N TYR A 174 15.43 1.34 11.70
CA TYR A 174 14.72 1.28 10.43
C TYR A 174 13.42 0.50 10.58
N ARG A 175 12.33 1.04 10.05
CA ARG A 175 11.04 0.33 10.04
C ARG A 175 10.98 -0.67 8.89
N VAL A 176 10.37 -1.82 9.11
CA VAL A 176 10.08 -2.82 8.08
C VAL A 176 8.60 -2.79 7.76
N ILE A 177 8.27 -2.31 6.55
CA ILE A 177 6.91 -2.24 6.04
C ILE A 177 6.74 -3.33 4.97
N ALA A 178 5.89 -4.32 5.22
CA ALA A 178 5.64 -5.39 4.26
C ALA A 178 4.63 -4.94 3.19
N ASP A 179 4.96 -5.10 1.91
CA ASP A 179 3.97 -4.94 0.85
C ASP A 179 3.19 -6.24 0.66
N VAL A 180 1.90 -6.19 1.01
CA VAL A 180 1.03 -7.37 1.09
C VAL A 180 0.08 -7.50 -0.12
N GLY A 181 0.20 -6.61 -1.11
CA GLY A 181 -0.72 -6.54 -2.25
C GLY A 181 -2.16 -6.23 -1.82
N PRO A 182 -3.18 -6.76 -2.53
CA PRO A 182 -4.61 -6.50 -2.23
C PRO A 182 -5.08 -7.01 -0.88
N TRP A 183 -4.51 -8.10 -0.37
CA TRP A 183 -4.88 -8.68 0.94
C TRP A 183 -6.40 -8.88 1.17
N ALA A 184 -7.16 -9.03 0.08
CA ALA A 184 -8.63 -9.08 0.07
C ALA A 184 -9.20 -10.51 -0.06
N VAL A 185 -8.35 -11.53 -0.11
CA VAL A 185 -8.77 -12.94 -0.22
C VAL A 185 -8.34 -13.76 0.99
N ALA A 186 -9.18 -14.72 1.39
CA ALA A 186 -8.94 -15.58 2.56
C ALA A 186 -7.80 -16.59 2.37
N ARG A 187 -7.28 -16.71 1.14
CA ARG A 187 -6.16 -17.59 0.80
C ARG A 187 -4.85 -17.16 1.50
N ASP A 188 -4.68 -15.88 1.83
CA ASP A 188 -3.48 -15.40 2.53
C ASP A 188 -3.67 -15.72 4.01
N THR A 189 -2.78 -16.52 4.56
CA THR A 189 -2.79 -16.85 5.99
C THR A 189 -1.60 -16.26 6.73
N THR A 190 -0.77 -15.46 6.04
CA THR A 190 0.44 -14.85 6.59
C THR A 190 0.10 -13.87 7.72
N ASP A 191 0.75 -14.06 8.87
CA ASP A 191 0.72 -13.10 9.98
C ASP A 191 1.69 -11.92 9.73
N TYR A 192 1.20 -10.86 9.12
CA TYR A 192 1.98 -9.64 8.89
C TYR A 192 2.21 -8.78 10.15
N ALA A 193 1.66 -9.15 11.31
CA ALA A 193 1.95 -8.44 12.57
C ALA A 193 3.41 -8.60 13.02
N ARG A 194 4.19 -9.43 12.33
CA ARG A 194 5.65 -9.56 12.50
C ARG A 194 6.45 -8.38 11.93
N ALA A 195 5.86 -7.61 11.02
CA ALA A 195 6.45 -6.37 10.50
C ALA A 195 6.17 -5.17 11.45
N ASP A 196 6.79 -4.03 11.18
CA ASP A 196 6.43 -2.76 11.85
C ASP A 196 5.16 -2.15 11.25
N GLY A 197 4.86 -2.53 10.01
CA GLY A 197 3.67 -2.10 9.29
C GLY A 197 3.48 -2.81 7.96
N VAL A 198 2.45 -2.40 7.22
CA VAL A 198 2.12 -2.92 5.89
C VAL A 198 1.82 -1.82 4.89
N ARG A 199 2.09 -2.08 3.61
CA ARG A 199 1.47 -1.42 2.46
C ARG A 199 0.44 -2.36 1.85
N VAL A 200 -0.77 -1.87 1.64
CA VAL A 200 -1.87 -2.59 0.97
C VAL A 200 -2.11 -1.93 -0.38
N GLU A 201 -1.74 -2.61 -1.46
CA GLU A 201 -1.97 -2.16 -2.84
C GLU A 201 -3.37 -2.57 -3.29
N GLY A 202 -4.14 -1.69 -3.90
CA GLY A 202 -5.52 -2.01 -4.28
C GLY A 202 -6.46 -2.02 -3.06
N PHE A 203 -6.31 -1.03 -2.20
CA PHE A 203 -7.21 -0.76 -1.07
C PHE A 203 -8.58 -0.23 -1.53
N GLY A 204 -9.63 -0.57 -0.78
CA GLY A 204 -10.95 0.05 -0.92
C GLY A 204 -11.67 -0.39 -2.19
N MET A 205 -11.86 0.53 -3.14
CA MET A 205 -12.62 0.27 -4.38
C MET A 205 -12.00 -0.84 -5.23
N ASP A 206 -10.68 -0.95 -5.24
CA ASP A 206 -9.95 -2.01 -5.94
C ASP A 206 -10.33 -3.41 -5.43
N ALA A 207 -10.31 -3.61 -4.11
CA ALA A 207 -10.74 -4.85 -3.47
C ALA A 207 -12.24 -5.11 -3.69
N LEU A 208 -13.09 -4.08 -3.56
CA LEU A 208 -14.53 -4.24 -3.78
C LEU A 208 -14.84 -4.67 -5.22
N ALA A 209 -14.17 -4.07 -6.20
CA ALA A 209 -14.39 -4.37 -7.61
C ALA A 209 -13.86 -5.76 -8.00
N SER A 210 -12.79 -6.22 -7.37
CA SER A 210 -12.12 -7.50 -7.70
C SER A 210 -12.74 -8.68 -6.95
N ASP A 211 -13.04 -8.50 -5.66
CA ASP A 211 -13.39 -9.58 -4.72
C ASP A 211 -14.77 -9.38 -4.06
N GLY A 212 -15.51 -8.34 -4.47
CA GLY A 212 -16.85 -8.05 -3.96
C GLY A 212 -16.87 -7.56 -2.50
N VAL A 213 -18.07 -7.50 -1.94
CA VAL A 213 -18.29 -7.00 -0.57
C VAL A 213 -17.51 -7.79 0.47
N GLU A 214 -17.41 -9.10 0.30
CA GLU A 214 -16.70 -9.97 1.24
C GLU A 214 -15.19 -9.75 1.18
N GLY A 215 -14.61 -9.54 -0.01
CA GLY A 215 -13.19 -9.20 -0.12
C GLY A 215 -12.86 -7.83 0.46
N TRP A 216 -13.71 -6.83 0.20
CA TRP A 216 -13.61 -5.52 0.85
C TRP A 216 -13.71 -5.65 2.38
N ARG A 217 -14.69 -6.38 2.92
CA ARG A 217 -14.83 -6.61 4.37
C ARG A 217 -13.60 -7.27 4.98
N LEU A 218 -13.05 -8.27 4.30
CA LEU A 218 -11.85 -8.97 4.75
C LEU A 218 -10.63 -8.04 4.78
N GLN A 219 -10.40 -7.28 3.70
CA GLN A 219 -9.32 -6.29 3.64
C GLN A 219 -9.47 -5.25 4.76
N MET A 220 -10.68 -4.70 4.95
CA MET A 220 -10.97 -3.72 5.99
C MET A 220 -10.74 -4.27 7.40
N ALA A 221 -11.18 -5.50 7.68
CA ALA A 221 -10.99 -6.13 8.97
C ALA A 221 -9.51 -6.40 9.29
N ARG A 222 -8.73 -6.85 8.29
CA ARG A 222 -7.29 -7.08 8.41
C ARG A 222 -6.51 -5.80 8.67
N VAL A 223 -6.83 -4.74 7.92
CA VAL A 223 -6.26 -3.41 8.15
C VAL A 223 -6.61 -2.93 9.56
N LEU A 224 -7.87 -3.02 9.98
CA LEU A 224 -8.29 -2.57 11.31
C LEU A 224 -7.58 -3.32 12.44
N ALA A 225 -7.31 -4.61 12.27
CA ALA A 225 -6.56 -5.40 13.25
C ALA A 225 -5.11 -4.88 13.44
N LEU A 226 -4.45 -4.40 12.38
CA LEU A 226 -3.13 -3.79 12.47
C LEU A 226 -3.19 -2.37 13.03
N VAL A 227 -4.23 -1.60 12.68
CA VAL A 227 -4.44 -0.27 13.26
C VAL A 227 -4.64 -0.33 14.78
N ASN A 228 -5.41 -1.31 15.27
CA ASN A 228 -5.59 -1.55 16.71
C ASN A 228 -4.29 -1.96 17.43
N GLN A 229 -3.28 -2.42 16.69
CA GLN A 229 -1.95 -2.74 17.21
C GLN A 229 -0.95 -1.57 17.07
N ASP A 230 -1.44 -0.38 16.69
CA ASP A 230 -0.64 0.83 16.43
C ASP A 230 0.45 0.63 15.37
N ARG A 231 0.23 -0.32 14.44
CA ARG A 231 1.14 -0.58 13.31
C ARG A 231 1.03 0.53 12.27
N ILE A 232 2.11 0.70 11.49
CA ILE A 232 2.12 1.59 10.35
C ILE A 232 1.31 0.95 9.22
N VAL A 233 0.37 1.68 8.62
CA VAL A 233 -0.44 1.18 7.51
C VAL A 233 -0.42 2.21 6.39
N LEU A 234 0.05 1.78 5.21
CA LEU A 234 0.03 2.56 3.98
C LEU A 234 -1.03 1.93 3.06
N LEU A 235 -2.07 2.69 2.73
CA LEU A 235 -3.18 2.21 1.92
C LEU A 235 -3.14 2.89 0.57
N GLU A 236 -3.14 2.13 -0.51
CA GLU A 236 -3.06 2.66 -1.87
C GLU A 236 -4.22 2.14 -2.72
N SER A 237 -4.96 3.03 -3.36
CA SER A 237 -6.03 2.66 -4.30
C SER A 237 -5.66 3.13 -5.71
N ARG A 238 -5.88 2.27 -6.71
CA ARG A 238 -5.55 2.53 -8.12
C ARG A 238 -6.78 2.75 -8.98
N ARG A 239 -7.97 2.43 -8.46
CA ARG A 239 -9.26 2.79 -9.08
C ARG A 239 -9.61 4.24 -8.79
N VAL A 240 -9.04 5.12 -9.60
CA VAL A 240 -9.19 6.59 -9.49
C VAL A 240 -9.96 7.20 -10.66
N GLY A 241 -10.67 6.37 -11.45
CA GLY A 241 -11.25 6.74 -12.74
C GLY A 241 -12.40 7.76 -12.64
N ASN A 242 -13.05 7.86 -11.48
CA ASN A 242 -14.06 8.88 -11.22
C ASN A 242 -14.15 9.23 -9.72
N ALA A 243 -14.82 10.35 -9.42
CA ALA A 243 -14.97 10.88 -8.05
C ALA A 243 -15.67 9.90 -7.09
N GLN A 244 -16.60 9.07 -7.56
CA GLN A 244 -17.30 8.09 -6.71
C GLN A 244 -16.32 7.00 -6.23
N GLU A 245 -15.50 6.46 -7.11
CA GLU A 245 -14.50 5.44 -6.78
C GLU A 245 -13.47 5.99 -5.78
N ARG A 246 -12.96 7.20 -6.02
CA ARG A 246 -12.01 7.86 -5.13
C ARG A 246 -12.60 8.15 -3.75
N LEU A 247 -13.82 8.70 -3.71
CA LEU A 247 -14.53 8.94 -2.44
C LEU A 247 -14.79 7.64 -1.69
N PHE A 248 -15.08 6.53 -2.38
CA PHE A 248 -15.26 5.24 -1.72
C PHE A 248 -13.96 4.77 -1.04
N SER A 249 -12.83 4.84 -1.74
CA SER A 249 -11.53 4.46 -1.18
C SER A 249 -11.12 5.39 -0.03
N LEU A 250 -11.26 6.71 -0.19
CA LEU A 250 -11.00 7.68 0.87
C LEU A 250 -11.88 7.40 2.10
N ALA A 251 -13.20 7.24 1.90
CA ALA A 251 -14.13 7.00 3.00
C ALA A 251 -13.87 5.65 3.69
N SER A 252 -13.46 4.62 2.95
CA SER A 252 -13.00 3.35 3.51
C SER A 252 -11.76 3.56 4.39
N TYR A 253 -10.80 4.37 3.96
CA TYR A 253 -9.64 4.74 4.79
C TYR A 253 -10.09 5.49 6.06
N LEU A 254 -11.02 6.44 5.94
CA LEU A 254 -11.53 7.21 7.08
C LEU A 254 -12.23 6.29 8.10
N LEU A 255 -13.01 5.30 7.67
CA LEU A 255 -13.56 4.30 8.59
C LEU A 255 -12.48 3.63 9.47
N LEU A 256 -11.28 3.42 8.94
CA LEU A 256 -10.19 2.71 9.61
C LEU A 256 -9.09 3.62 10.16
N LYS A 257 -9.16 4.94 9.94
CA LYS A 257 -8.09 5.88 10.28
C LYS A 257 -7.63 5.71 11.73
N GLY A 258 -6.31 5.52 11.89
CA GLY A 258 -5.61 5.47 13.16
C GLY A 258 -4.52 6.54 13.23
N ARG A 259 -3.57 6.35 14.15
CA ARG A 259 -2.44 7.27 14.35
C ARG A 259 -1.41 7.18 13.22
N HIS A 260 -1.07 5.96 12.81
CA HIS A 260 -0.03 5.68 11.82
C HIS A 260 -0.60 5.14 10.50
N THR A 261 -1.76 5.65 10.08
CA THR A 261 -2.42 5.26 8.83
C THR A 261 -2.29 6.37 7.79
N PHE A 262 -1.81 6.02 6.61
CA PHE A 262 -1.63 6.89 5.46
C PHE A 262 -2.40 6.33 4.27
N PHE A 263 -2.83 7.21 3.38
CA PHE A 263 -3.65 6.85 2.24
C PHE A 263 -3.17 7.59 1.00
N ASP A 264 -3.16 6.88 -0.12
CA ASP A 264 -2.86 7.42 -1.43
C ASP A 264 -3.80 6.88 -2.51
N LEU A 265 -4.04 7.71 -3.52
CA LEU A 265 -4.79 7.44 -4.73
C LEU A 265 -3.76 7.52 -5.86
N GLU A 266 -3.37 6.37 -6.40
CA GLU A 266 -2.28 6.25 -7.37
C GLU A 266 -2.85 6.09 -8.79
N LEU A 267 -2.68 7.10 -9.64
CA LEU A 267 -2.96 7.03 -11.08
C LEU A 267 -1.71 6.58 -11.86
N SER A 268 -0.53 6.99 -11.43
CA SER A 268 0.74 6.86 -12.14
C SER A 268 1.96 7.15 -11.22
N PRO A 269 3.21 6.97 -11.69
CA PRO A 269 4.39 7.20 -10.83
C PRO A 269 4.79 8.67 -10.70
N GLU A 270 4.14 9.58 -11.44
CA GLU A 270 4.36 11.02 -11.29
C GLU A 270 3.65 11.58 -10.05
N PRO A 271 4.08 12.73 -9.48
CA PRO A 271 3.36 13.36 -8.37
C PRO A 271 1.91 13.72 -8.71
N GLU A 272 1.00 13.44 -7.79
CA GLU A 272 -0.45 13.60 -7.97
C GLU A 272 -1.13 14.33 -6.82
N TRP A 273 -2.19 15.06 -7.10
CA TRP A 273 -2.99 15.69 -6.07
C TRP A 273 -4.48 15.51 -6.31
N TRP A 274 -5.19 15.24 -5.22
CA TRP A 274 -6.61 14.98 -5.23
C TRP A 274 -7.31 15.97 -4.30
N PRO A 275 -8.32 16.74 -4.76
CA PRO A 275 -9.03 17.71 -3.93
C PRO A 275 -9.69 17.05 -2.70
N GLU A 276 -9.99 15.76 -2.78
CA GLU A 276 -10.44 14.91 -1.69
C GLU A 276 -9.57 15.00 -0.42
N TYR A 277 -8.26 15.22 -0.57
CA TYR A 277 -7.34 15.38 0.56
C TYR A 277 -7.52 16.69 1.33
N THR A 278 -8.25 17.65 0.76
CA THR A 278 -8.50 18.97 1.38
C THR A 278 -9.84 19.05 2.12
N ILE A 279 -10.63 17.96 2.15
CA ILE A 279 -11.90 17.93 2.89
C ILE A 279 -11.61 18.13 4.39
N PRO A 280 -12.10 19.19 5.04
CA PRO A 280 -11.75 19.53 6.42
C PRO A 280 -12.59 18.73 7.44
N ILE A 281 -12.57 17.41 7.31
CA ILE A 281 -13.41 16.50 8.13
C ILE A 281 -13.01 16.48 9.61
N GLY A 282 -11.75 16.81 9.93
CA GLY A 282 -11.22 16.86 11.30
C GLY A 282 -10.66 15.54 11.81
N ALA A 283 -10.42 15.43 13.13
CA ALA A 283 -10.06 14.18 13.77
C ALA A 283 -11.29 13.26 13.94
N TYR A 284 -11.08 11.94 14.00
CA TYR A 284 -12.17 11.02 14.29
C TYR A 284 -12.62 11.19 15.75
N GLU A 285 -13.91 10.98 16.01
CA GLU A 285 -14.46 11.00 17.37
C GLU A 285 -14.42 9.60 17.99
N GLY A 286 -14.12 9.53 19.28
CA GLY A 286 -14.06 8.28 20.04
C GLY A 286 -12.80 7.46 19.80
N ASP A 287 -12.83 6.21 20.27
CA ASP A 287 -11.73 5.26 20.12
C ASP A 287 -11.67 4.65 18.71
N ILE A 288 -10.54 4.00 18.39
CA ILE A 288 -10.42 3.18 17.19
C ILE A 288 -11.37 1.97 17.34
N PRO A 289 -12.25 1.68 16.36
CA PRO A 289 -13.17 0.55 16.46
C PRO A 289 -12.38 -0.76 16.54
N HIS A 290 -12.82 -1.70 17.38
CA HIS A 290 -12.15 -3.00 17.49
C HIS A 290 -12.54 -3.95 16.36
N THR A 291 -13.76 -3.80 15.85
CA THR A 291 -14.30 -4.62 14.77
C THR A 291 -15.01 -3.76 13.72
N LEU A 292 -15.08 -4.26 12.49
CA LEU A 292 -15.82 -3.59 11.41
C LEU A 292 -17.34 -3.51 11.70
N ASN A 293 -17.87 -4.40 12.55
CA ASN A 293 -19.28 -4.40 12.93
C ASN A 293 -19.65 -3.20 13.80
N GLU A 294 -18.73 -2.65 14.59
CA GLU A 294 -18.96 -1.43 15.38
C GLU A 294 -19.18 -0.19 14.50
N LEU A 295 -18.67 -0.23 13.27
CA LEU A 295 -18.87 0.81 12.28
C LEU A 295 -20.18 0.63 11.50
N TYR A 296 -20.82 -0.54 11.56
CA TYR A 296 -22.05 -0.80 10.82
C TYR A 296 -23.27 -0.27 11.56
N ASP A 297 -24.01 0.63 10.93
CA ASP A 297 -25.30 1.10 11.44
C ASP A 297 -26.44 0.28 10.78
N PRO A 298 -27.08 -0.63 11.51
CA PRO A 298 -28.14 -1.47 10.94
C PRO A 298 -29.42 -0.69 10.63
N ALA A 299 -29.64 0.47 11.25
CA ALA A 299 -30.80 1.30 10.94
C ALA A 299 -30.64 2.00 9.59
N TRP A 300 -29.40 2.28 9.20
CA TRP A 300 -29.08 2.94 7.94
C TRP A 300 -28.63 1.96 6.86
N GLY A 301 -28.20 0.75 7.24
CA GLY A 301 -27.64 -0.22 6.30
C GLY A 301 -26.28 0.21 5.74
N LEU A 302 -25.55 1.07 6.46
CA LEU A 302 -24.31 1.70 6.03
C LEU A 302 -23.21 1.55 7.08
N TYR A 303 -21.96 1.55 6.65
CA TYR A 303 -20.83 1.76 7.57
C TYR A 303 -20.63 3.24 7.79
N ARG A 304 -20.38 3.66 9.04
CA ARG A 304 -20.19 5.07 9.37
C ARG A 304 -19.14 5.31 10.44
N ARG A 305 -18.52 6.49 10.39
CA ARG A 305 -17.64 6.99 11.45
C ARG A 305 -17.77 8.50 11.61
N ARG A 306 -17.90 8.96 12.86
CA ARG A 306 -17.98 10.38 13.22
C ARG A 306 -16.60 11.01 13.32
N TYR A 307 -16.58 12.29 13.01
CA TYR A 307 -15.42 13.18 13.03
C TYR A 307 -15.83 14.53 13.61
N GLU A 308 -14.85 15.30 14.09
CA GLU A 308 -15.06 16.61 14.71
C GLU A 308 -15.97 17.54 13.91
N ASN A 309 -15.85 17.52 12.56
CA ASN A 309 -16.62 18.41 11.69
C ASN A 309 -17.68 17.67 10.87
N GLY A 310 -17.92 16.37 11.09
CA GLY A 310 -18.75 15.61 10.17
C GLY A 310 -18.87 14.11 10.37
N LEU A 311 -19.34 13.47 9.31
CA LEU A 311 -19.67 12.05 9.28
C LEU A 311 -19.26 11.46 7.93
N VAL A 312 -18.67 10.28 7.97
CA VAL A 312 -18.33 9.49 6.79
C VAL A 312 -19.29 8.31 6.69
N LEU A 313 -19.81 8.05 5.49
CA LEU A 313 -20.70 6.93 5.16
C LEU A 313 -20.10 6.11 4.02
N VAL A 314 -20.12 4.79 4.15
CA VAL A 314 -19.67 3.85 3.10
C VAL A 314 -20.76 2.82 2.83
N ASN A 315 -21.12 2.69 1.56
CA ASN A 315 -22.02 1.68 1.03
C ASN A 315 -21.26 0.73 0.09
N PRO A 316 -20.77 -0.41 0.60
CA PRO A 316 -20.11 -1.40 -0.26
C PRO A 316 -21.11 -2.20 -1.11
N THR A 317 -22.42 -2.09 -0.86
CA THR A 317 -23.42 -2.97 -1.49
C THR A 317 -23.73 -2.58 -2.93
N GLU A 318 -24.43 -3.48 -3.63
CA GLU A 318 -24.86 -3.29 -5.03
C GLU A 318 -26.07 -2.37 -5.20
N LEU A 319 -26.68 -1.92 -4.09
CA LEU A 319 -27.89 -1.10 -4.13
C LEU A 319 -27.63 0.24 -3.44
N PRO A 320 -28.13 1.35 -4.00
CA PRO A 320 -28.02 2.63 -3.34
C PRO A 320 -28.89 2.67 -2.07
N VAL A 321 -28.48 3.47 -1.10
CA VAL A 321 -29.19 3.67 0.16
C VAL A 321 -29.58 5.13 0.29
N ALA A 322 -30.87 5.40 0.46
CA ALA A 322 -31.38 6.74 0.75
C ALA A 322 -31.54 6.91 2.26
N LEU A 323 -31.02 8.01 2.79
CA LEU A 323 -31.01 8.30 4.23
C LEU A 323 -31.53 9.72 4.49
N TYR A 324 -32.40 9.86 5.49
CA TYR A 324 -32.72 11.16 6.11
C TYR A 324 -31.75 11.41 7.26
N LEU A 325 -31.08 12.57 7.24
CA LEU A 325 -29.97 12.87 8.14
C LEU A 325 -30.43 13.43 9.50
N GLY A 326 -31.71 13.75 9.67
CA GLY A 326 -32.24 14.40 10.87
C GLY A 326 -31.93 15.90 10.94
N ASP A 327 -30.76 16.30 10.43
CA ASP A 327 -30.27 17.67 10.39
C ASP A 327 -29.75 18.05 8.99
N ARG A 328 -29.34 19.31 8.84
CA ARG A 328 -28.67 19.80 7.63
C ARG A 328 -27.18 19.50 7.72
N TYR A 329 -26.65 18.85 6.68
CA TYR A 329 -25.23 18.62 6.44
C TYR A 329 -24.79 19.23 5.11
N TYR A 330 -23.49 19.22 4.83
CA TYR A 330 -22.90 19.64 3.57
C TYR A 330 -22.17 18.46 2.92
N LEU A 331 -22.72 17.95 1.82
CA LEU A 331 -22.15 16.85 1.05
C LEU A 331 -20.94 17.34 0.26
N ALA A 332 -19.77 16.76 0.53
CA ALA A 332 -18.55 16.99 -0.23
C ALA A 332 -18.63 16.34 -1.62
N GLN A 333 -18.40 17.13 -2.66
CA GLN A 333 -18.36 16.69 -4.06
C GLN A 333 -17.07 17.19 -4.72
N PRO A 334 -16.04 16.32 -4.80
CA PRO A 334 -14.77 16.66 -5.42
C PRO A 334 -14.90 16.70 -6.95
N SER A 335 -14.12 17.56 -7.58
CA SER A 335 -14.00 17.70 -9.03
C SER A 335 -12.54 17.88 -9.40
N GLY A 336 -12.07 17.23 -10.47
CA GLY A 336 -10.67 17.27 -10.90
C GLY A 336 -9.78 16.30 -10.13
N GLY A 337 -8.52 16.68 -9.98
CA GLY A 337 -7.43 15.87 -9.41
C GLY A 337 -6.67 15.04 -10.45
N GLY A 338 -5.51 14.53 -10.05
CA GLY A 338 -4.63 13.68 -10.85
C GLY A 338 -3.20 14.20 -10.87
N ARG A 339 -2.49 13.94 -11.98
CA ARG A 339 -1.08 14.33 -12.16
C ARG A 339 -0.90 15.84 -12.02
N LEU A 340 -0.02 16.24 -11.11
CA LEU A 340 0.32 17.64 -10.92
C LEU A 340 0.94 18.24 -12.19
N PRO A 341 0.61 19.49 -12.54
CA PRO A 341 1.36 20.24 -13.55
C PRO A 341 2.84 20.36 -13.17
N GLU A 342 3.71 20.60 -14.15
CA GLU A 342 5.17 20.70 -13.93
C GLU A 342 5.56 21.81 -12.93
N ASP A 343 4.78 22.89 -12.87
CA ASP A 343 4.97 23.99 -11.93
C ASP A 343 4.40 23.72 -10.53
N ALA A 344 3.75 22.57 -10.35
CA ALA A 344 3.04 22.14 -9.15
C ALA A 344 1.93 23.11 -8.67
N THR A 345 1.41 23.95 -9.56
CA THR A 345 0.23 24.78 -9.26
C THR A 345 -1.02 23.91 -9.34
N ILE A 346 -1.80 23.84 -8.26
CA ILE A 346 -3.09 23.13 -8.27
C ILE A 346 -4.04 23.85 -9.25
N PRO A 347 -4.55 23.17 -10.28
CA PRO A 347 -5.54 23.76 -11.19
C PRO A 347 -6.78 24.25 -10.44
N PRO A 348 -7.32 25.44 -10.79
CA PRO A 348 -8.44 26.04 -10.06
C PRO A 348 -9.75 25.25 -10.13
N GLU A 349 -9.88 24.34 -11.09
CA GLU A 349 -11.01 23.42 -11.21
C GLU A 349 -10.89 22.19 -10.28
N TRP A 350 -9.74 21.97 -9.64
CA TRP A 350 -9.53 20.91 -8.64
C TRP A 350 -10.04 21.37 -7.29
N THR A 351 -11.31 21.09 -7.04
CA THR A 351 -12.04 21.67 -5.90
C THR A 351 -12.95 20.66 -5.24
N VAL A 352 -13.38 20.96 -4.02
CA VAL A 352 -14.50 20.29 -3.37
C VAL A 352 -15.63 21.30 -3.26
N SER A 353 -16.78 20.96 -3.83
CA SER A 353 -18.02 21.70 -3.60
C SER A 353 -18.81 21.08 -2.45
N TYR A 354 -19.55 21.91 -1.72
CA TYR A 354 -20.25 21.51 -0.50
C TYR A 354 -21.75 21.83 -0.64
N ILE A 355 -22.55 20.80 -0.88
CA ILE A 355 -23.99 20.96 -1.15
C ILE A 355 -24.79 20.76 0.14
N PRO A 356 -25.61 21.73 0.58
CA PRO A 356 -26.46 21.55 1.75
C PRO A 356 -27.53 20.48 1.48
N VAL A 357 -27.60 19.48 2.35
CA VAL A 357 -28.51 18.34 2.24
C VAL A 357 -29.15 18.01 3.59
N THR A 358 -30.39 17.55 3.57
CA THR A 358 -31.07 16.90 4.71
C THR A 358 -31.36 15.43 4.43
N GLN A 359 -31.17 15.01 3.18
CA GLN A 359 -31.23 13.64 2.70
C GLN A 359 -30.04 13.39 1.79
N VAL A 360 -29.48 12.18 1.87
CA VAL A 360 -28.40 11.75 0.97
C VAL A 360 -28.77 10.41 0.36
N LEU A 361 -28.50 10.28 -0.93
CA LEU A 361 -28.47 8.99 -1.62
C LEU A 361 -27.02 8.54 -1.67
N VAL A 362 -26.62 7.57 -0.86
CA VAL A 362 -25.30 6.95 -0.95
C VAL A 362 -25.37 5.91 -2.08
N PRO A 363 -24.64 6.10 -3.20
CA PRO A 363 -24.72 5.18 -4.34
C PRO A 363 -24.36 3.74 -3.95
N ALA A 364 -24.79 2.79 -4.78
CA ALA A 364 -24.20 1.44 -4.76
C ALA A 364 -22.69 1.55 -4.96
N ARG A 365 -21.90 0.80 -4.18
CA ARG A 365 -20.43 0.86 -4.21
C ARG A 365 -19.93 2.31 -4.12
N GLY A 366 -20.51 3.06 -3.18
CA GLY A 366 -20.34 4.50 -3.07
C GLY A 366 -20.14 4.95 -1.63
N ALA A 367 -19.80 6.22 -1.46
CA ALA A 367 -19.60 6.82 -0.15
C ALA A 367 -20.11 8.26 -0.14
N ALA A 368 -20.27 8.81 1.06
CA ALA A 368 -20.56 10.21 1.29
C ALA A 368 -19.71 10.72 2.44
N VAL A 369 -19.12 11.91 2.27
CA VAL A 369 -18.48 12.68 3.34
C VAL A 369 -19.35 13.90 3.58
N LEU A 370 -19.87 14.03 4.79
CA LEU A 370 -20.86 15.02 5.19
C LEU A 370 -20.26 15.91 6.27
N LEU A 371 -20.23 17.23 6.06
CA LEU A 371 -19.81 18.19 7.07
C LEU A 371 -21.01 18.79 7.80
N GLU A 372 -20.88 19.04 9.10
CA GLU A 372 -21.92 19.66 9.92
C GLU A 372 -22.09 21.16 9.62
N GLN A 373 -21.03 21.80 9.10
CA GLN A 373 -21.00 23.21 8.73
C GLN A 373 -20.40 23.41 7.33
N ALA A 374 -20.71 24.55 6.70
CA ALA A 374 -20.06 24.95 5.47
C ALA A 374 -18.59 25.33 5.76
N PRO A 375 -17.62 24.86 4.96
CA PRO A 375 -16.21 25.23 5.10
C PRO A 375 -15.89 26.70 4.86
#